data_AF-A0A5E4VY25-F1
#
_entry.id   AF-A0A5E4VY25-F1
#
_cell.length_a   1.000
_cell.length_b   1.000
_cell.length_c   1.000
_cell.angle_alpha   90.00
_cell.angle_beta   90.00
_cell.angle_gamma   90.00
#
_symmetry.space_group_name_H-M   'P 1'
#
loop_
_entity.id
_entity.type
_entity.pdbx_description
1 polymer ?
#
loop_
_entity_poly.entity_id
_entity_poly.type
_entity_poly.pdbx_seq_one_letter_code
_entity_poly.pdbx_strand_id
1 'polypeptide(L)'
;MLSPIPPSSVPSRSAEPPSAFLHPRDQCRALIESLERTIASPGGAGAADFEAFLAAVADIADIADVPGAAPYWVQHRDAHDLRALRHALAYCQLTSYPEARRYLVDTIRHYPVATGECSLRVLQSLTPELRAEMLFLSASPWCPLDDAVKIFNDGLITLKIPRTSWRVPILPVCVNQARGGITANEMFQLLSTRSTHGMTIGQAISRGRYGLLREDGQALADWHLKLGHAYAAAQLSPLAAMEYVTACEAALSVDSLLSAVRGIDGALSAINDCTSVGVVREQGARLLGMLDLRGLRLISAEAALLLANKLASLACPALGEALRANARRGFEPLGLPTRTGLSVDELAPAIRRTIARHRGALAAGGLHFSTYRIRFDGLRDPYAGVDFREGAAQAWVLLASRHPASGDAGVFDIVTSATGARAAQTALHPQTMRSLVNGDLFQGILVLDLLQAAGGDVPALNWRAILKPALPAPTMFAPLALPAAGPSTSGEMPCVAAGMATRPAFELRRRIRHMRH
;
A
#
# COMPACT_ATOMS: atom_id res chain seq x y z
N MET A 1 -73.76 38.71 -3.05
CA MET A 1 -73.08 39.38 -4.18
C MET A 1 -71.99 38.44 -4.67
N LEU A 2 -72.02 38.05 -5.94
CA LEU A 2 -71.06 37.10 -6.53
C LEU A 2 -70.00 37.90 -7.30
N SER A 3 -68.73 37.70 -6.97
CA SER A 3 -67.60 38.33 -7.67
C SER A 3 -67.26 37.57 -8.97
N PRO A 4 -66.73 38.25 -10.01
CA PRO A 4 -66.60 37.67 -11.35
C PRO A 4 -65.37 36.74 -11.49
N ILE A 5 -65.51 35.78 -12.42
CA ILE A 5 -64.48 34.82 -12.81
C ILE A 5 -63.46 35.50 -13.75
N PRO A 6 -62.14 35.46 -13.49
CA PRO A 6 -61.12 35.90 -14.44
C PRO A 6 -60.89 34.86 -15.55
N PRO A 7 -60.47 35.27 -16.77
CA PRO A 7 -60.37 34.39 -17.93
C PRO A 7 -59.21 33.39 -17.86
N SER A 8 -59.44 32.21 -18.43
CA SER A 8 -58.45 31.12 -18.56
C SER A 8 -57.26 31.53 -19.44
N SER A 9 -56.10 31.71 -18.84
CA SER A 9 -54.82 31.85 -19.55
C SER A 9 -54.26 30.47 -19.88
N VAL A 10 -54.32 30.08 -21.16
CA VAL A 10 -53.60 28.90 -21.67
C VAL A 10 -52.10 29.09 -21.44
N PRO A 11 -51.37 28.14 -20.84
CA PRO A 11 -49.92 28.25 -20.71
C PRO A 11 -49.27 28.09 -22.08
N SER A 12 -48.83 29.21 -22.66
CA SER A 12 -47.94 29.20 -23.82
C SER A 12 -46.71 28.35 -23.50
N ARG A 13 -46.42 27.35 -24.33
CA ARG A 13 -45.16 26.59 -24.29
C ARG A 13 -44.01 27.59 -24.33
N SER A 14 -43.28 27.71 -23.23
CA SER A 14 -41.97 28.35 -23.22
C SER A 14 -41.08 27.62 -24.21
N ALA A 15 -40.60 28.32 -25.23
CA ALA A 15 -39.61 27.78 -26.15
C ALA A 15 -38.39 27.30 -25.36
N GLU A 16 -37.91 26.10 -25.68
CA GLU A 16 -36.59 25.67 -25.23
C GLU A 16 -35.56 26.71 -25.71
N PRO A 17 -34.62 27.17 -24.85
CA PRO A 17 -33.53 27.99 -25.33
C PRO A 17 -32.73 27.18 -26.35
N PRO A 18 -32.22 27.80 -27.43
CA PRO A 18 -31.38 27.08 -28.38
C PRO A 18 -30.20 26.49 -27.62
N SER A 19 -30.00 25.18 -27.79
CA SER A 19 -28.85 24.44 -27.26
C SER A 19 -27.58 25.00 -27.88
N ALA A 20 -27.03 26.04 -27.25
CA ALA A 20 -25.74 26.59 -27.63
C ALA A 20 -24.72 25.45 -27.58
N PHE A 21 -24.14 25.14 -28.74
CA PHE A 21 -23.12 24.09 -28.86
C PHE A 21 -21.95 24.47 -27.94
N LEU A 22 -21.90 23.85 -26.77
CA LEU A 22 -20.79 23.98 -25.83
C LEU A 22 -19.50 23.64 -26.59
N HIS A 23 -18.44 24.40 -26.35
CA HIS A 23 -17.13 24.08 -26.91
C HIS A 23 -16.75 22.64 -26.50
N PRO A 24 -16.13 21.80 -27.35
CA PRO A 24 -15.87 20.38 -27.05
C PRO A 24 -15.18 20.13 -25.69
N ARG A 25 -14.29 21.06 -25.31
CA ARG A 25 -13.63 21.13 -23.99
C ARG A 25 -14.62 21.20 -22.81
N ASP A 26 -15.70 21.96 -22.95
CA ASP A 26 -16.70 22.19 -21.91
C ASP A 26 -17.73 21.05 -21.90
N GLN A 27 -18.03 20.44 -23.06
CA GLN A 27 -18.80 19.19 -23.15
C GLN A 27 -18.12 18.06 -22.37
N CYS A 28 -16.83 17.82 -22.63
CA CYS A 28 -16.04 16.81 -21.93
C CYS A 28 -16.04 17.05 -20.41
N ARG A 29 -15.81 18.30 -19.98
CA ARG A 29 -15.84 18.68 -18.56
C ARG A 29 -17.21 18.38 -17.94
N ALA A 30 -18.30 18.80 -18.59
CA ALA A 30 -19.65 18.59 -18.08
C ALA A 30 -20.00 17.10 -17.94
N LEU A 31 -19.53 16.24 -18.86
CA LEU A 31 -19.70 14.79 -18.76
C LEU A 31 -18.94 14.19 -17.56
N ILE A 32 -17.70 14.63 -17.32
CA ILE A 32 -16.90 14.20 -16.16
C ILE A 32 -17.57 14.66 -14.86
N GLU A 33 -17.90 15.94 -14.75
CA GLU A 33 -18.60 16.51 -13.58
C GLU A 33 -19.99 15.88 -13.36
N SER A 34 -20.64 15.37 -14.41
CA SER A 34 -21.88 14.60 -14.27
C SER A 34 -21.64 13.21 -13.71
N LEU A 35 -20.67 12.46 -14.25
CA LEU A 35 -20.33 11.14 -13.74
C LEU A 35 -19.81 11.19 -12.30
N GLU A 36 -19.00 12.19 -11.96
CA GLU A 36 -18.52 12.42 -10.58
C GLU A 36 -19.67 12.65 -9.60
N ARG A 37 -20.66 13.47 -9.97
CA ARG A 37 -21.88 13.66 -9.17
C ARG A 37 -22.69 12.37 -9.01
N THR A 38 -22.78 11.53 -10.05
CA THR A 38 -23.43 10.22 -9.96
C THR A 38 -22.65 9.26 -9.05
N ILE A 39 -21.31 9.21 -9.16
CA ILE A 39 -20.44 8.39 -8.31
C ILE A 39 -20.59 8.80 -6.83
N ALA A 40 -20.69 10.10 -6.55
CA ALA A 40 -20.87 10.64 -5.21
C ALA A 40 -22.31 10.55 -4.67
N SER A 41 -23.29 10.15 -5.49
CA SER A 41 -24.70 10.14 -5.10
C SER A 41 -25.09 8.91 -4.25
N PRO A 42 -26.16 8.98 -3.43
CA PRO A 42 -26.69 7.81 -2.74
C PRO A 42 -27.18 6.73 -3.72
N GLY A 43 -26.48 5.60 -3.77
CA GLY A 43 -26.65 4.53 -4.77
C GLY A 43 -25.43 4.36 -5.67
N GLY A 44 -24.64 5.42 -5.85
CA GLY A 44 -23.44 5.46 -6.69
C GLY A 44 -23.73 5.35 -8.19
N ALA A 45 -22.67 5.34 -8.99
CA ALA A 45 -22.76 4.97 -10.40
C ALA A 45 -22.75 3.44 -10.57
N GLY A 46 -23.53 2.91 -11.50
CA GLY A 46 -23.45 1.54 -11.98
C GLY A 46 -22.58 1.44 -13.25
N ALA A 47 -22.31 0.22 -13.71
CA ALA A 47 -21.58 0.01 -14.97
C ALA A 47 -22.28 0.65 -16.17
N ALA A 48 -23.62 0.71 -16.17
CA ALA A 48 -24.41 1.33 -17.24
C ALA A 48 -24.17 2.85 -17.34
N ASP A 49 -24.07 3.57 -16.22
CA ASP A 49 -23.75 5.00 -16.20
C ASP A 49 -22.35 5.27 -16.78
N PHE A 50 -21.42 4.35 -16.52
CA PHE A 50 -20.06 4.43 -17.00
C PHE A 50 -19.94 4.14 -18.50
N GLU A 51 -20.65 3.13 -19.02
CA GLU A 51 -20.74 2.87 -20.47
C GLU A 51 -21.43 4.04 -21.21
N ALA A 52 -22.48 4.63 -20.63
CA ALA A 52 -23.13 5.82 -21.18
C ALA A 52 -22.18 7.03 -21.23
N PHE A 53 -21.37 7.23 -20.18
CA PHE A 53 -20.30 8.24 -20.17
C PHE A 53 -19.23 7.97 -21.24
N LEU A 54 -18.76 6.72 -21.40
CA LEU A 54 -17.77 6.38 -22.43
C LEU A 54 -18.32 6.59 -23.85
N ALA A 55 -19.59 6.24 -24.10
CA ALA A 55 -20.26 6.52 -25.36
C ALA A 55 -20.33 8.04 -25.64
N ALA A 56 -20.78 8.83 -24.66
CA ALA A 56 -20.85 10.29 -24.80
C ALA A 56 -19.47 10.93 -25.04
N VAL A 57 -18.40 10.42 -24.43
CA VAL A 57 -17.02 10.89 -24.69
C VAL A 57 -16.49 10.42 -26.05
N ALA A 58 -16.91 9.26 -26.54
CA ALA A 58 -16.56 8.78 -27.88
C ALA A 58 -17.14 9.69 -28.98
N ASP A 59 -18.35 10.20 -28.76
CA ASP A 59 -19.10 11.01 -29.74
C ASP A 59 -18.71 12.50 -29.72
N ILE A 60 -17.80 12.93 -28.84
CA ILE A 60 -17.24 14.29 -28.87
C ILE A 60 -16.46 14.49 -30.18
N ALA A 61 -17.05 15.26 -31.08
CA ALA A 61 -16.31 15.91 -32.16
C ALA A 61 -15.20 16.79 -31.54
N ASP A 62 -13.97 16.56 -31.97
CA ASP A 62 -12.78 17.33 -31.64
C ASP A 62 -12.19 17.27 -30.23
N ILE A 63 -11.46 16.17 -30.03
CA ILE A 63 -10.18 16.17 -29.30
C ILE A 63 -9.01 16.67 -30.20
N ALA A 64 -9.22 16.78 -31.52
CA ALA A 64 -8.21 17.18 -32.51
C ALA A 64 -8.32 18.66 -32.94
N ASP A 65 -9.52 19.20 -33.25
CA ASP A 65 -9.68 20.60 -33.68
C ASP A 65 -9.93 21.59 -32.52
N VAL A 66 -9.14 21.50 -31.45
CA VAL A 66 -8.72 22.76 -30.81
C VAL A 66 -7.87 23.47 -31.87
N PRO A 67 -8.09 24.76 -32.20
CA PRO A 67 -7.31 25.45 -33.23
C PRO A 67 -5.80 25.30 -32.99
N GLY A 68 -5.13 24.51 -33.85
CA GLY A 68 -3.71 24.17 -33.73
C GLY A 68 -3.36 22.85 -33.04
N ALA A 69 -4.32 21.98 -32.65
CA ALA A 69 -4.03 20.71 -31.95
C ALA A 69 -3.91 19.45 -32.83
N ALA A 70 -4.43 19.47 -34.07
CA ALA A 70 -4.18 18.45 -35.10
C ALA A 70 -2.68 18.05 -35.27
N PRO A 71 -1.66 18.94 -35.18
CA PRO A 71 -0.25 18.55 -35.24
C PRO A 71 0.33 17.88 -33.98
N TYR A 72 -0.41 17.71 -32.88
CA TYR A 72 0.15 17.21 -31.61
C TYR A 72 -0.16 15.74 -31.26
N TRP A 73 -0.99 15.07 -32.06
CA TRP A 73 -1.19 13.63 -31.99
C TRP A 73 -0.45 12.95 -33.14
N VAL A 74 0.18 11.81 -32.88
CA VAL A 74 0.70 10.93 -33.94
C VAL A 74 -0.49 10.52 -34.80
N GLN A 75 -0.42 10.77 -36.11
CA GLN A 75 -1.55 10.58 -37.04
C GLN A 75 -2.23 9.20 -36.88
N HIS A 76 -3.38 9.18 -36.21
CA HIS A 76 -4.27 8.03 -36.14
C HIS A 76 -4.93 7.89 -37.51
N ARG A 77 -4.74 6.73 -38.16
CA ARG A 77 -5.08 6.56 -39.57
C ARG A 77 -6.54 6.16 -39.81
N ASP A 78 -7.29 5.85 -38.75
CA ASP A 78 -8.71 5.55 -38.83
C ASP A 78 -9.50 6.08 -37.61
N ALA A 79 -10.83 6.01 -37.71
CA ALA A 79 -11.76 6.47 -36.68
C ALA A 79 -11.86 5.52 -35.46
N HIS A 80 -11.41 4.26 -35.58
CA HIS A 80 -11.45 3.28 -34.51
C HIS A 80 -10.31 3.55 -33.50
N ASP A 81 -9.11 3.83 -33.99
CA ASP A 81 -7.97 4.31 -33.20
C ASP A 81 -8.32 5.58 -32.42
N LEU A 82 -8.98 6.55 -33.08
CA LEU A 82 -9.42 7.79 -32.42
C LEU A 82 -10.42 7.50 -31.29
N ARG A 83 -11.42 6.64 -31.51
CA ARG A 83 -12.37 6.23 -30.45
C ARG A 83 -11.65 5.55 -29.28
N ALA A 84 -10.73 4.63 -29.57
CA ALA A 84 -9.94 3.95 -28.55
C ALA A 84 -9.05 4.91 -27.75
N LEU A 85 -8.54 5.97 -28.37
CA LEU A 85 -7.85 7.07 -27.70
C LEU A 85 -8.80 7.90 -26.83
N ARG A 86 -10.01 8.25 -27.29
CA ARG A 86 -11.00 9.00 -26.48
C ARG A 86 -11.35 8.23 -25.20
N HIS A 87 -11.62 6.92 -25.32
CA HIS A 87 -11.88 6.05 -24.17
C HIS A 87 -10.66 6.02 -23.22
N ALA A 88 -9.44 5.87 -23.75
CA ALA A 88 -8.23 5.84 -22.94
C ALA A 88 -8.01 7.17 -22.18
N LEU A 89 -8.24 8.32 -22.82
CA LEU A 89 -8.23 9.64 -22.19
C LEU A 89 -9.28 9.78 -21.10
N ALA A 90 -10.50 9.24 -21.30
CA ALA A 90 -11.56 9.24 -20.30
C ALA A 90 -11.16 8.48 -19.02
N TYR A 91 -10.64 7.26 -19.16
CA TYR A 91 -10.09 6.49 -18.02
C TYR A 91 -8.95 7.25 -17.32
N CYS A 92 -8.02 7.81 -18.08
CA CYS A 92 -6.90 8.58 -17.55
C CYS A 92 -7.37 9.79 -16.74
N GLN A 93 -8.30 10.56 -17.29
CA GLN A 93 -8.83 11.77 -16.67
C GLN A 93 -9.54 11.47 -15.35
N LEU A 94 -10.42 10.45 -15.31
CA LEU A 94 -11.13 10.05 -14.11
C LEU A 94 -10.18 9.66 -12.97
N THR A 95 -8.98 9.16 -13.25
CA THR A 95 -8.01 8.88 -12.18
C THR A 95 -7.45 10.11 -11.48
N SER A 96 -7.67 11.31 -12.04
CA SER A 96 -7.29 12.59 -11.42
C SER A 96 -8.21 13.02 -10.27
N TYR A 97 -9.13 12.14 -9.86
CA TYR A 97 -10.14 12.35 -8.82
C TYR A 97 -10.19 11.11 -7.90
N PRO A 98 -10.01 11.24 -6.57
CA PRO A 98 -9.91 10.10 -5.65
C PRO A 98 -11.16 9.19 -5.65
N GLU A 99 -12.35 9.76 -5.74
CA GLU A 99 -13.64 9.08 -5.71
C GLU A 99 -13.81 8.21 -6.96
N ALA A 100 -13.50 8.78 -8.14
CA ALA A 100 -13.51 8.04 -9.38
C ALA A 100 -12.40 6.97 -9.46
N ARG A 101 -11.23 7.16 -8.82
CA ARG A 101 -10.26 6.06 -8.63
C ARG A 101 -10.83 4.91 -7.81
N ARG A 102 -11.49 5.20 -6.68
CA ARG A 102 -12.15 4.17 -5.85
C ARG A 102 -13.20 3.42 -6.66
N TYR A 103 -14.04 4.14 -7.42
CA TYR A 103 -15.02 3.56 -8.33
C TYR A 103 -14.40 2.63 -9.40
N LEU A 104 -13.31 3.06 -10.03
CA LEU A 104 -12.58 2.25 -11.02
C LEU A 104 -11.88 1.02 -10.42
N VAL A 105 -11.59 1.00 -9.12
CA VAL A 105 -11.09 -0.19 -8.40
C VAL A 105 -12.24 -1.11 -7.98
N ASP A 106 -13.20 -0.57 -7.22
CA ASP A 106 -14.18 -1.36 -6.49
C ASP A 106 -15.34 -1.86 -7.38
N THR A 107 -15.77 -1.05 -8.37
CA THR A 107 -16.90 -1.37 -9.25
C THR A 107 -16.45 -1.87 -10.63
N ILE A 108 -15.69 -1.06 -11.38
CA ILE A 108 -15.31 -1.42 -12.77
C ILE A 108 -14.09 -2.36 -12.82
N ARG A 109 -13.26 -2.40 -11.77
CA ARG A 109 -12.02 -3.19 -11.68
C ARG A 109 -10.99 -2.89 -12.78
N HIS A 110 -11.02 -1.68 -13.33
CA HIS A 110 -10.13 -1.20 -14.39
C HIS A 110 -8.82 -0.62 -13.86
N TYR A 111 -8.81 -0.12 -12.62
CA TYR A 111 -7.63 0.45 -11.96
C TYR A 111 -6.93 -0.58 -11.06
N PRO A 112 -5.59 -0.64 -11.02
CA PRO A 112 -4.64 0.20 -11.76
C PRO A 112 -4.22 -0.38 -13.13
N VAL A 113 -4.52 -1.65 -13.43
CA VAL A 113 -3.88 -2.40 -14.53
C VAL A 113 -4.31 -1.89 -15.92
N ALA A 114 -5.58 -2.04 -16.28
CA ALA A 114 -6.08 -1.64 -17.60
C ALA A 114 -6.07 -0.10 -17.79
N THR A 115 -6.18 0.67 -16.71
CA THR A 115 -5.91 2.12 -16.73
C THR A 115 -4.44 2.43 -17.06
N GLY A 116 -3.49 1.64 -16.57
CA GLY A 116 -2.06 1.77 -16.92
C GLY A 116 -1.80 1.54 -18.41
N GLU A 117 -2.51 0.58 -19.02
CA GLU A 117 -2.49 0.35 -20.46
C GLU A 117 -3.11 1.51 -21.25
N CYS A 118 -4.22 2.08 -20.76
CA CYS A 118 -4.81 3.29 -21.34
C CYS A 118 -3.82 4.47 -21.30
N SER A 119 -3.12 4.64 -20.18
CA SER A 119 -2.12 5.70 -20.01
C SER A 119 -0.94 5.54 -20.95
N LEU A 120 -0.43 4.31 -21.10
CA LEU A 120 0.61 3.99 -22.08
C LEU A 120 0.13 4.25 -23.52
N ARG A 121 -1.11 3.90 -23.88
CA ARG A 121 -1.70 4.19 -25.19
C ARG A 121 -1.79 5.70 -25.46
N VAL A 122 -2.21 6.51 -24.47
CA VAL A 122 -2.20 7.97 -24.60
C VAL A 122 -0.77 8.48 -24.82
N LEU A 123 0.20 8.03 -24.02
CA LEU A 123 1.62 8.42 -24.15
C LEU A 123 2.25 8.02 -25.50
N GLN A 124 1.81 6.90 -26.10
CA GLN A 124 2.19 6.46 -27.44
C GLN A 124 1.60 7.31 -28.56
N SER A 125 0.51 8.02 -28.28
CA SER A 125 -0.26 8.83 -29.23
C SER A 125 0.20 10.30 -29.25
N LEU A 126 0.95 10.77 -28.24
CA LEU A 126 1.54 12.10 -28.22
C LEU A 126 2.71 12.21 -29.21
N THR A 127 2.87 13.37 -29.86
CA THR A 127 4.12 13.67 -30.56
C THR A 127 5.31 13.79 -29.58
N PRO A 128 6.56 13.57 -30.03
CA PRO A 128 7.75 13.72 -29.19
C PRO A 128 7.83 15.08 -28.48
N GLU A 129 7.42 16.15 -29.18
CA GLU A 129 7.46 17.53 -28.68
C GLU A 129 6.42 17.73 -27.56
N LEU A 130 5.17 17.30 -27.77
CA LEU A 130 4.11 17.43 -26.78
C LEU A 130 4.40 16.57 -25.53
N ARG A 131 4.95 15.37 -25.75
CA ARG A 131 5.43 14.49 -24.67
C ARG A 131 6.56 15.15 -23.87
N ALA A 132 7.55 15.73 -24.54
CA ALA A 132 8.66 16.41 -23.88
C ALA A 132 8.18 17.64 -23.07
N GLU A 133 7.28 18.44 -23.66
CA GLU A 133 6.64 19.58 -22.99
C GLU A 133 5.82 19.15 -21.75
N MET A 134 5.21 17.95 -21.78
CA MET A 134 4.48 17.37 -20.65
C MET A 134 5.39 16.79 -19.56
N LEU A 135 6.45 16.06 -19.91
CA LEU A 135 7.30 15.35 -18.95
C LEU A 135 8.37 16.24 -18.31
N PHE A 136 8.99 17.14 -19.09
CA PHE A 136 10.07 18.00 -18.60
C PHE A 136 9.58 19.33 -18.03
N LEU A 137 8.31 19.69 -18.25
CA LEU A 137 7.64 20.84 -17.64
C LEU A 137 8.48 22.12 -17.79
N SER A 138 8.79 22.44 -19.05
CA SER A 138 9.86 23.36 -19.45
C SER A 138 9.67 24.80 -18.97
N ALA A 139 10.77 25.55 -18.91
CA ALA A 139 10.88 26.87 -18.28
C ALA A 139 10.04 28.01 -18.93
N SER A 140 9.30 27.74 -20.01
CA SER A 140 8.27 28.64 -20.54
C SER A 140 6.91 27.96 -20.30
N PRO A 141 6.25 28.21 -19.15
CA PRO A 141 5.14 27.37 -18.71
C PRO A 141 3.88 27.69 -19.52
N TRP A 142 3.43 26.74 -20.33
CA TRP A 142 2.12 26.75 -20.98
C TRP A 142 0.96 26.71 -19.97
N CYS A 143 1.23 26.31 -18.71
CA CYS A 143 0.45 26.65 -17.51
C CYS A 143 1.35 26.54 -16.25
N PRO A 144 0.93 27.07 -15.09
CA PRO A 144 1.64 26.90 -13.81
C PRO A 144 1.89 25.42 -13.47
N LEU A 145 2.97 25.11 -12.74
CA LEU A 145 3.30 23.72 -12.39
C LEU A 145 2.17 23.05 -11.59
N ASP A 146 1.55 23.80 -10.69
CA ASP A 146 0.47 23.33 -9.82
C ASP A 146 -0.83 23.04 -10.62
N ASP A 147 -0.97 23.63 -11.81
CA ASP A 147 -1.99 23.26 -12.82
C ASP A 147 -1.53 22.09 -13.70
N ALA A 148 -0.24 21.97 -14.00
CA ALA A 148 0.32 20.92 -14.84
C ALA A 148 0.34 19.55 -14.14
N VAL A 149 0.65 19.53 -12.84
CA VAL A 149 0.90 18.32 -12.05
C VAL A 149 -0.06 18.26 -10.87
N LYS A 150 -0.77 17.13 -10.71
CA LYS A 150 -1.40 16.79 -9.43
C LYS A 150 -0.68 15.57 -8.85
N ILE A 151 -0.33 15.68 -7.57
CA ILE A 151 0.30 14.64 -6.76
C ILE A 151 -0.72 14.20 -5.71
N PHE A 152 -0.82 12.89 -5.47
CA PHE A 152 -1.68 12.30 -4.45
C PHE A 152 -0.86 11.63 -3.35
N ASN A 153 -1.43 11.44 -2.15
CA ASN A 153 -0.73 10.83 -1.00
C ASN A 153 -0.34 9.35 -1.24
N ASP A 154 -1.08 8.66 -2.11
CA ASP A 154 -0.73 7.32 -2.63
C ASP A 154 0.52 7.34 -3.55
N GLY A 155 1.07 8.52 -3.85
CA GLY A 155 2.22 8.71 -4.74
C GLY A 155 1.86 8.71 -6.21
N LEU A 156 0.58 8.65 -6.58
CA LEU A 156 0.17 8.84 -7.96
C LEU A 156 0.52 10.26 -8.43
N ILE A 157 1.15 10.35 -9.60
CA ILE A 157 1.36 11.60 -10.33
C ILE A 157 0.38 11.60 -11.51
N THR A 158 -0.37 12.68 -11.70
CA THR A 158 -1.12 12.92 -12.94
C THR A 158 -0.63 14.18 -13.64
N LEU A 159 -0.23 14.04 -14.89
CA LEU A 159 0.25 15.15 -15.73
C LEU A 159 -0.86 15.59 -16.68
N LYS A 160 -1.08 16.90 -16.75
CA LYS A 160 -1.96 17.53 -17.74
C LYS A 160 -1.27 17.56 -19.10
N ILE A 161 -1.95 17.10 -20.14
CA ILE A 161 -1.44 17.15 -21.52
C ILE A 161 -1.43 18.62 -21.98
N PRO A 162 -0.30 19.16 -22.47
CA PRO A 162 -0.17 20.57 -22.81
C PRO A 162 -1.26 21.05 -23.76
N ARG A 163 -1.72 22.28 -23.56
CA ARG A 163 -2.81 22.93 -24.32
C ARG A 163 -4.20 22.27 -24.21
N THR A 164 -4.37 21.20 -23.43
CA THR A 164 -5.67 20.53 -23.20
C THR A 164 -6.17 20.65 -21.75
N SER A 165 -7.36 20.10 -21.47
CA SER A 165 -7.85 19.83 -20.11
C SER A 165 -7.57 18.40 -19.62
N TRP A 166 -7.08 17.52 -20.50
CA TRP A 166 -6.88 16.10 -20.21
C TRP A 166 -5.66 15.85 -19.32
N ARG A 167 -5.75 14.83 -18.47
CA ARG A 167 -4.67 14.37 -17.60
C ARG A 167 -4.38 12.89 -17.80
N VAL A 168 -3.11 12.53 -17.69
CA VAL A 168 -2.60 11.15 -17.76
C VAL A 168 -1.99 10.75 -16.43
N PRO A 169 -2.46 9.67 -15.78
CA PRO A 169 -1.80 9.12 -14.61
C PRO A 169 -0.52 8.40 -15.02
N ILE A 170 0.57 8.67 -14.31
CA ILE A 170 1.79 7.91 -14.43
C ILE A 170 1.65 6.67 -13.55
N LEU A 171 1.37 5.54 -14.18
CA LEU A 171 1.27 4.24 -13.55
C LEU A 171 2.52 3.40 -13.87
N PRO A 172 2.84 2.35 -13.10
CA PRO A 172 4.06 1.55 -13.33
C PRO A 172 4.17 0.96 -14.74
N VAL A 173 3.04 0.60 -15.37
CA VAL A 173 2.97 0.14 -16.77
C VAL A 173 3.49 1.19 -17.75
N CYS A 174 3.38 2.49 -17.43
CA CYS A 174 3.88 3.58 -18.25
C CYS A 174 5.41 3.68 -18.24
N VAL A 175 6.11 3.17 -17.21
CA VAL A 175 7.55 3.38 -17.03
C VAL A 175 8.33 2.16 -17.48
N ASN A 176 8.64 2.11 -18.78
CA ASN A 176 9.27 0.97 -19.42
C ASN A 176 10.08 1.44 -20.65
N GLN A 177 10.73 0.48 -21.33
CA GLN A 177 11.51 0.72 -22.56
C GLN A 177 10.70 0.45 -23.85
N ALA A 178 9.39 0.25 -23.75
CA ALA A 178 8.53 0.09 -24.91
C ALA A 178 8.29 1.45 -25.59
N ARG A 179 7.84 1.42 -26.85
CA ARG A 179 7.44 2.64 -27.58
C ARG A 179 6.43 3.43 -26.74
N GLY A 180 6.67 4.73 -26.56
CA GLY A 180 5.83 5.62 -25.75
C GLY A 180 5.93 5.41 -24.23
N GLY A 181 6.67 4.40 -23.74
CA GLY A 181 6.98 4.26 -22.32
C GLY A 181 7.88 5.39 -21.83
N ILE A 182 7.67 5.85 -20.59
CA ILE A 182 8.52 6.80 -19.87
C ILE A 182 9.79 6.07 -19.45
N THR A 183 10.94 6.52 -19.94
CA THR A 183 12.23 5.97 -19.57
C THR A 183 12.57 6.29 -18.10
N ALA A 184 13.48 5.52 -17.52
CA ALA A 184 14.00 5.79 -16.18
C ALA A 184 14.57 7.22 -16.07
N ASN A 185 15.30 7.71 -17.07
CA ASN A 185 15.84 9.07 -17.05
C ASN A 185 14.75 10.15 -17.08
N GLU A 186 13.71 10.01 -17.92
CA GLU A 186 12.55 10.93 -17.90
C GLU A 186 11.85 10.93 -16.54
N MET A 187 11.68 9.76 -15.91
CA MET A 187 11.08 9.64 -14.59
C MET A 187 11.91 10.35 -13.51
N PHE A 188 13.24 10.16 -13.52
CA PHE A 188 14.15 10.83 -12.60
C PHE A 188 14.08 12.35 -12.74
N GLN A 189 14.05 12.86 -13.98
CA GLN A 189 13.96 14.28 -14.25
C GLN A 189 12.62 14.85 -13.74
N LEU A 190 11.50 14.20 -14.04
CA LEU A 190 10.18 14.59 -13.52
C LEU A 190 10.14 14.64 -11.98
N LEU A 191 10.64 13.60 -11.30
CA LEU A 191 10.69 13.57 -9.83
C LEU A 191 11.62 14.63 -9.23
N SER A 192 12.58 15.13 -10.01
CA SER A 192 13.53 16.18 -9.65
C SER A 192 13.03 17.60 -9.94
N THR A 193 11.99 17.76 -10.78
CA THR A 193 11.36 19.05 -11.07
C THR A 193 10.85 19.70 -9.79
N ARG A 194 11.18 20.99 -9.59
CA ARG A 194 10.80 21.78 -8.41
C ARG A 194 9.50 22.54 -8.63
N SER A 195 8.65 22.55 -7.61
CA SER A 195 7.47 23.41 -7.54
C SER A 195 7.81 24.87 -7.29
N THR A 196 6.80 25.72 -7.46
CA THR A 196 6.75 27.12 -7.01
C THR A 196 7.18 27.29 -5.55
N HIS A 197 6.92 26.28 -4.72
CA HIS A 197 7.31 26.20 -3.30
C HIS A 197 8.71 25.59 -3.05
N GLY A 198 9.52 25.40 -4.09
CA GLY A 198 10.91 24.96 -4.02
C GLY A 198 11.14 23.46 -3.75
N MET A 199 10.14 22.72 -3.27
CA MET A 199 10.20 21.26 -3.11
C MET A 199 10.16 20.56 -4.47
N THR A 200 10.89 19.45 -4.65
CA THR A 200 10.71 18.61 -5.85
C THR A 200 9.41 17.80 -5.79
N ILE A 201 8.93 17.32 -6.94
CA ILE A 201 7.79 16.40 -7.03
C ILE A 201 8.03 15.15 -6.15
N GLY A 202 9.23 14.57 -6.19
CA GLY A 202 9.62 13.45 -5.32
C GLY A 202 9.59 13.81 -3.82
N GLN A 203 10.07 15.00 -3.45
CA GLN A 203 10.01 15.49 -2.06
C GLN A 203 8.57 15.71 -1.60
N ALA A 204 7.69 16.20 -2.47
CA ALA A 204 6.26 16.38 -2.16
C ALA A 204 5.57 15.03 -1.91
N ILE A 205 5.84 14.00 -2.73
CA ILE A 205 5.34 12.63 -2.52
C ILE A 205 5.81 12.08 -1.17
N SER A 206 7.11 12.20 -0.85
CA SER A 206 7.63 11.76 0.44
C SER A 206 6.98 12.50 1.60
N ARG A 207 6.86 13.83 1.51
CA ARG A 207 6.23 14.65 2.55
C ARG A 207 4.76 14.29 2.77
N GLY A 208 4.01 14.03 1.69
CA GLY A 208 2.60 13.59 1.76
C GLY A 208 2.39 12.21 2.40
N ARG A 209 3.46 11.46 2.69
CA ARG A 209 3.44 10.18 3.40
C ARG A 209 3.98 10.26 4.84
N TYR A 210 4.51 11.41 5.25
CA TYR A 210 5.04 11.64 6.60
C TYR A 210 4.09 12.47 7.45
N GLY A 211 3.94 12.12 8.73
CA GLY A 211 3.08 12.86 9.67
C GLY A 211 1.58 12.72 9.40
N LEU A 212 1.17 11.70 8.64
CA LEU A 212 -0.25 11.38 8.44
C LEU A 212 -0.94 11.08 9.77
N LEU A 213 -2.20 11.49 9.89
CA LEU A 213 -3.05 11.04 10.98
C LEU A 213 -3.30 9.53 10.85
N ARG A 214 -3.66 8.87 11.96
CA ARG A 214 -3.83 7.42 12.00
C ARG A 214 -4.84 6.90 10.99
N GLU A 215 -5.96 7.60 10.83
CA GLU A 215 -7.03 7.28 9.89
C GLU A 215 -6.54 7.41 8.43
N ASP A 216 -5.84 8.50 8.09
CA ASP A 216 -5.27 8.71 6.76
C ASP A 216 -4.20 7.68 6.41
N GLY A 217 -3.30 7.37 7.33
CA GLY A 217 -2.25 6.36 7.14
C GLY A 217 -2.81 4.95 7.02
N GLN A 218 -3.88 4.63 7.76
CA GLN A 218 -4.59 3.35 7.62
C GLN A 218 -5.35 3.29 6.28
N ALA A 219 -6.06 4.34 5.89
CA ALA A 219 -6.74 4.41 4.59
C ALA A 219 -5.75 4.30 3.42
N LEU A 220 -4.56 4.92 3.54
CA LEU A 220 -3.46 4.80 2.59
C LEU A 220 -2.90 3.37 2.53
N ALA A 221 -2.70 2.73 3.68
CA ALA A 221 -2.26 1.34 3.74
C ALA A 221 -3.27 0.40 3.08
N ASP A 222 -4.56 0.53 3.43
CA ASP A 222 -5.64 -0.29 2.89
C ASP A 222 -5.84 -0.03 1.38
N TRP A 223 -5.58 1.19 0.89
CA TRP A 223 -5.53 1.51 -0.54
C TRP A 223 -4.38 0.76 -1.25
N HIS A 224 -3.16 0.83 -0.74
CA HIS A 224 -2.03 0.07 -1.30
C HIS A 224 -2.24 -1.45 -1.20
N LEU A 225 -2.93 -1.96 -0.16
CA LEU A 225 -3.38 -3.36 -0.13
C LEU A 225 -4.32 -3.66 -1.31
N LYS A 226 -5.32 -2.81 -1.61
CA LYS A 226 -6.20 -3.01 -2.78
C LYS A 226 -5.41 -3.05 -4.10
N LEU A 227 -4.45 -2.14 -4.29
CA LEU A 227 -3.61 -2.12 -5.50
C LEU A 227 -2.74 -3.38 -5.61
N GLY A 228 -2.15 -3.84 -4.49
CA GLY A 228 -1.40 -5.09 -4.42
C GLY A 228 -2.23 -6.31 -4.83
N HIS A 229 -3.49 -6.38 -4.38
CA HIS A 229 -4.43 -7.44 -4.80
C HIS A 229 -4.76 -7.37 -6.29
N ALA A 230 -4.98 -6.17 -6.84
CA ALA A 230 -5.27 -6.00 -8.27
C ALA A 230 -4.08 -6.42 -9.15
N TYR A 231 -2.85 -6.02 -8.79
CA TYR A 231 -1.65 -6.48 -9.50
C TYR A 231 -1.39 -7.98 -9.34
N ALA A 232 -1.64 -8.56 -8.16
CA ALA A 232 -1.49 -10.00 -7.93
C ALA A 232 -2.51 -10.81 -8.75
N ALA A 233 -3.76 -10.35 -8.85
CA ALA A 233 -4.79 -10.96 -9.69
C ALA A 233 -4.42 -10.92 -11.20
N ALA A 234 -3.75 -9.87 -11.64
CA ALA A 234 -3.18 -9.74 -12.99
C ALA A 234 -1.83 -10.45 -13.17
N GLN A 235 -1.35 -11.22 -12.19
CA GLN A 235 -0.06 -11.94 -12.20
C GLN A 235 1.18 -11.01 -12.35
N LEU A 236 1.02 -9.72 -12.01
CA LEU A 236 2.08 -8.71 -12.03
C LEU A 236 2.82 -8.69 -10.69
N SER A 237 3.39 -9.82 -10.29
CA SER A 237 4.05 -10.06 -8.99
C SER A 237 5.08 -9.00 -8.59
N PRO A 238 5.91 -8.43 -9.48
CA PRO A 238 6.82 -7.33 -9.13
C PRO A 238 6.11 -6.08 -8.61
N LEU A 239 4.97 -5.70 -9.22
CA LEU A 239 4.18 -4.54 -8.83
C LEU A 239 3.37 -4.83 -7.57
N ALA A 240 2.79 -6.03 -7.47
CA ALA A 240 2.10 -6.47 -6.27
C ALA A 240 3.03 -6.42 -5.04
N ALA A 241 4.27 -6.91 -5.16
CA ALA A 241 5.27 -6.84 -4.09
C ALA A 241 5.58 -5.40 -3.65
N MET A 242 5.76 -4.49 -4.61
CA MET A 242 6.00 -3.06 -4.35
C MET A 242 4.82 -2.40 -3.61
N GLU A 243 3.59 -2.65 -4.04
CA GLU A 243 2.38 -2.13 -3.40
C GLU A 243 2.20 -2.70 -1.99
N TYR A 244 2.36 -4.01 -1.78
CA TYR A 244 2.24 -4.62 -0.45
C TYR A 244 3.31 -4.16 0.55
N VAL A 245 4.56 -3.96 0.10
CA VAL A 245 5.61 -3.35 0.94
C VAL A 245 5.25 -1.90 1.29
N THR A 246 4.72 -1.13 0.34
CA THR A 246 4.30 0.27 0.57
C THR A 246 3.07 0.35 1.48
N ALA A 247 2.14 -0.60 1.38
CA ALA A 247 1.01 -0.76 2.30
C ALA A 247 1.51 -1.03 3.74
N CYS A 248 2.48 -1.92 3.90
CA CYS A 248 3.07 -2.20 5.20
C CYS A 248 3.87 -0.99 5.73
N GLU A 249 4.53 -0.21 4.87
CA GLU A 249 5.25 1.01 5.26
C GLU A 249 4.30 2.10 5.78
N ALA A 250 3.18 2.33 5.08
CA ALA A 250 2.11 3.24 5.53
C ALA A 250 1.41 2.72 6.80
N ALA A 251 1.15 1.42 6.89
CA ALA A 251 0.52 0.83 8.08
C ALA A 251 1.41 0.93 9.31
N LEU A 252 2.72 0.64 9.16
CA LEU A 252 3.70 0.77 10.23
C LEU A 252 3.98 2.22 10.59
N SER A 253 3.84 3.21 9.69
CA SER A 253 4.08 4.62 10.07
C SER A 253 3.03 5.17 11.04
N VAL A 254 1.82 4.59 11.05
CA VAL A 254 0.71 4.97 11.96
C VAL A 254 0.28 3.88 12.95
N ASP A 255 1.11 2.85 13.16
CA ASP A 255 0.87 1.74 14.08
C ASP A 255 -0.44 0.95 13.82
N SER A 256 -0.80 0.77 12.55
CA SER A 256 -1.86 -0.16 12.12
C SER A 256 -1.30 -1.57 11.96
N LEU A 257 -1.16 -2.29 13.08
CA LEU A 257 -0.58 -3.64 13.11
C LEU A 257 -1.30 -4.64 12.18
N LEU A 258 -2.63 -4.56 12.04
CA LEU A 258 -3.37 -5.44 11.13
C LEU A 258 -3.01 -5.21 9.66
N SER A 259 -3.06 -3.96 9.19
CA SER A 259 -2.75 -3.64 7.80
C SER A 259 -1.27 -3.90 7.49
N ALA A 260 -0.38 -3.74 8.50
CA ALA A 260 1.02 -4.14 8.40
C ALA A 260 1.17 -5.66 8.20
N VAL A 261 0.54 -6.49 9.04
CA VAL A 261 0.57 -7.96 8.88
C VAL A 261 0.03 -8.41 7.52
N ARG A 262 -1.07 -7.81 7.04
CA ARG A 262 -1.61 -8.07 5.69
C ARG A 262 -0.63 -7.68 4.59
N GLY A 263 0.07 -6.55 4.74
CA GLY A 263 1.11 -6.11 3.81
C GLY A 263 2.34 -7.02 3.82
N ILE A 264 2.75 -7.54 4.97
CA ILE A 264 3.86 -8.51 5.09
C ILE A 264 3.50 -9.82 4.36
N ASP A 265 2.33 -10.39 4.62
CA ASP A 265 1.86 -11.63 4.00
C ASP A 265 1.73 -11.48 2.47
N GLY A 266 1.06 -10.41 2.02
CA GLY A 266 0.93 -10.08 0.59
C GLY A 266 2.29 -9.87 -0.09
N ALA A 267 3.20 -9.13 0.55
CA ALA A 267 4.54 -8.88 0.02
C ALA A 267 5.35 -10.17 -0.10
N LEU A 268 5.36 -11.02 0.92
CA LEU A 268 6.09 -12.28 0.90
C LEU A 268 5.54 -13.26 -0.13
N SER A 269 4.21 -13.31 -0.31
CA SER A 269 3.56 -14.08 -1.37
C SER A 269 3.95 -13.57 -2.77
N ALA A 270 3.80 -12.25 -3.02
CA ALA A 270 4.16 -11.65 -4.30
C ALA A 270 5.67 -11.75 -4.62
N ILE A 271 6.54 -11.65 -3.61
CA ILE A 271 7.99 -11.86 -3.76
C ILE A 271 8.31 -13.33 -4.05
N ASN A 272 7.62 -14.28 -3.41
CA ASN A 272 7.75 -15.70 -3.71
C ASN A 272 7.37 -16.02 -5.17
N ASP A 273 6.41 -15.29 -5.75
CA ASP A 273 5.95 -15.49 -7.12
C ASP A 273 6.74 -14.63 -8.14
N CYS A 274 7.56 -13.68 -7.68
CA CYS A 274 8.37 -12.80 -8.52
C CYS A 274 9.61 -13.51 -9.10
N THR A 275 9.91 -13.32 -10.39
CA THR A 275 11.12 -13.88 -11.04
C THR A 275 12.30 -12.91 -11.07
N SER A 276 12.08 -11.62 -10.85
CA SER A 276 13.13 -10.58 -10.91
C SER A 276 13.95 -10.53 -9.63
N VAL A 277 15.21 -10.99 -9.69
CA VAL A 277 16.17 -10.90 -8.57
C VAL A 277 16.31 -9.47 -8.06
N GLY A 278 16.33 -8.47 -8.94
CA GLY A 278 16.43 -7.05 -8.56
C GLY A 278 15.28 -6.64 -7.64
N VAL A 279 14.03 -6.96 -8.03
CA VAL A 279 12.83 -6.62 -7.26
C VAL A 279 12.76 -7.42 -5.96
N VAL A 280 13.08 -8.72 -5.98
CA VAL A 280 13.16 -9.56 -4.76
C VAL A 280 14.15 -8.97 -3.75
N ARG A 281 15.32 -8.49 -4.21
CA ARG A 281 16.33 -7.85 -3.36
C ARG A 281 15.89 -6.48 -2.86
N GLU A 282 15.36 -5.63 -3.73
CA GLU A 282 14.97 -4.24 -3.40
C GLU A 282 13.79 -4.21 -2.41
N GLN A 283 12.69 -4.91 -2.75
CA GLN A 283 11.50 -4.95 -1.90
C GLN A 283 11.75 -5.78 -0.63
N GLY A 284 12.56 -6.84 -0.71
CA GLY A 284 13.06 -7.56 0.47
C GLY A 284 13.88 -6.66 1.40
N ALA A 285 14.80 -5.83 0.88
CA ALA A 285 15.59 -4.92 1.69
C ALA A 285 14.75 -3.83 2.37
N ARG A 286 13.74 -3.29 1.66
CA ARG A 286 12.75 -2.37 2.24
C ARG A 286 11.99 -3.06 3.39
N LEU A 287 11.36 -4.21 3.11
CA LEU A 287 10.54 -4.97 4.07
C LEU A 287 11.32 -5.38 5.33
N LEU A 288 12.52 -5.95 5.17
CA LEU A 288 13.34 -6.34 6.31
C LEU A 288 13.81 -5.14 7.14
N GLY A 289 14.18 -4.05 6.47
CA GLY A 289 14.66 -2.82 7.11
C GLY A 289 13.58 -2.13 7.95
N MET A 290 12.35 -1.99 7.43
CA MET A 290 11.25 -1.36 8.17
C MET A 290 10.76 -2.21 9.35
N LEU A 291 10.78 -3.55 9.22
CA LEU A 291 10.46 -4.45 10.34
C LEU A 291 11.52 -4.37 11.45
N ASP A 292 12.81 -4.36 11.09
CA ASP A 292 13.92 -4.24 12.04
C ASP A 292 13.93 -2.89 12.78
N LEU A 293 13.63 -1.79 12.06
CA LEU A 293 13.44 -0.44 12.61
C LEU A 293 12.25 -0.36 13.58
N ARG A 294 11.18 -1.14 13.35
CA ARG A 294 10.03 -1.25 14.26
C ARG A 294 10.20 -2.30 15.36
N GLY A 295 11.36 -2.95 15.46
CA GLY A 295 11.63 -3.96 16.48
C GLY A 295 10.97 -5.33 16.23
N LEU A 296 10.30 -5.51 15.09
CA LEU A 296 9.62 -6.74 14.68
C LEU A 296 10.64 -7.74 14.08
N ARG A 297 11.62 -8.14 14.87
CA ARG A 297 12.87 -8.76 14.39
C ARG A 297 12.76 -10.26 14.16
N LEU A 298 11.87 -10.97 14.83
CA LEU A 298 11.55 -12.36 14.53
C LEU A 298 10.72 -12.49 13.26
N ILE A 299 9.73 -11.62 13.05
CA ILE A 299 8.99 -11.51 11.77
C ILE A 299 9.97 -11.13 10.65
N SER A 300 10.89 -10.19 10.90
CA SER A 300 11.95 -9.86 9.93
C SER A 300 12.88 -11.05 9.66
N ALA A 301 13.27 -11.82 10.68
CA ALA A 301 14.07 -13.03 10.50
C ALA A 301 13.31 -14.13 9.73
N GLU A 302 12.02 -14.34 9.98
CA GLU A 302 11.17 -15.28 9.23
C GLU A 302 11.02 -14.86 7.77
N ALA A 303 10.75 -13.57 7.52
CA ALA A 303 10.74 -12.98 6.19
C ALA A 303 12.09 -13.18 5.47
N ALA A 304 13.21 -13.02 6.17
CA ALA A 304 14.55 -13.23 5.62
C ALA A 304 14.80 -14.70 5.23
N LEU A 305 14.24 -15.68 5.97
CA LEU A 305 14.31 -17.10 5.61
C LEU A 305 13.48 -17.42 4.35
N LEU A 306 12.30 -16.82 4.20
CA LEU A 306 11.48 -16.94 2.98
C LEU A 306 12.21 -16.33 1.77
N LEU A 307 12.75 -15.12 1.94
CA LEU A 307 13.59 -14.44 0.93
C LEU A 307 14.83 -15.27 0.56
N ALA A 308 15.48 -15.91 1.54
CA ALA A 308 16.63 -16.78 1.30
C ALA A 308 16.29 -18.03 0.47
N ASN A 309 15.11 -18.62 0.70
CA ASN A 309 14.62 -19.74 -0.10
C ASN A 309 14.34 -19.28 -1.54
N LYS A 310 13.69 -18.12 -1.70
CA LYS A 310 13.40 -17.53 -3.01
C LYS A 310 14.68 -17.19 -3.78
N LEU A 311 15.64 -16.51 -3.16
CA LEU A 311 16.91 -16.14 -3.79
C LEU A 311 17.76 -17.36 -4.15
N ALA A 312 17.73 -18.43 -3.35
CA ALA A 312 18.37 -19.69 -3.72
C ALA A 312 17.74 -20.32 -4.98
N SER A 313 16.40 -20.23 -5.15
CA SER A 313 15.72 -20.67 -6.38
C SER A 313 16.04 -19.82 -7.62
N LEU A 314 16.41 -18.54 -7.42
CA LEU A 314 16.82 -17.60 -8.47
C LEU A 314 18.35 -17.55 -8.65
N ALA A 315 19.04 -18.69 -8.44
CA ALA A 315 20.49 -18.84 -8.60
C ALA A 315 21.37 -17.84 -7.80
N CYS A 316 20.85 -17.29 -6.69
CA CYS A 316 21.56 -16.39 -5.78
C CYS A 316 21.84 -17.04 -4.39
N PRO A 317 22.42 -18.26 -4.31
CA PRO A 317 22.49 -19.02 -3.06
C PRO A 317 23.33 -18.37 -1.97
N ALA A 318 24.44 -17.71 -2.33
CA ALA A 318 25.31 -17.03 -1.36
C ALA A 318 24.58 -15.91 -0.58
N LEU A 319 23.70 -15.16 -1.26
CA LEU A 319 22.87 -14.14 -0.62
C LEU A 319 21.79 -14.78 0.26
N GLY A 320 21.24 -15.92 -0.15
CA GLY A 320 20.33 -16.71 0.68
C GLY A 320 21.00 -17.22 1.97
N GLU A 321 22.23 -17.74 1.89
CA GLU A 321 22.98 -18.16 3.08
C GLU A 321 23.31 -16.99 4.02
N ALA A 322 23.67 -15.82 3.48
CA ALA A 322 23.90 -14.63 4.29
C ALA A 322 22.62 -14.18 5.04
N LEU A 323 21.45 -14.24 4.40
CA LEU A 323 20.16 -14.00 5.04
C LEU A 323 19.86 -15.06 6.13
N ARG A 324 20.06 -16.35 5.87
CA ARG A 324 19.90 -17.43 6.87
C ARG A 324 20.84 -17.27 8.07
N ALA A 325 22.09 -16.88 7.82
CA ALA A 325 23.09 -16.65 8.88
C ALA A 325 22.72 -15.48 9.79
N ASN A 326 22.09 -14.42 9.27
CA ASN A 326 21.64 -13.30 10.09
C ASN A 326 20.26 -13.55 10.73
N ALA A 327 19.36 -14.30 10.09
CA ALA A 327 18.10 -14.74 10.69
C ALA A 327 18.32 -15.61 11.93
N ARG A 328 19.33 -16.49 11.92
CA ARG A 328 19.77 -17.28 13.09
C ARG A 328 19.99 -16.43 14.34
N ARG A 329 20.58 -15.24 14.19
CA ARG A 329 20.85 -14.30 15.30
C ARG A 329 19.60 -13.77 15.99
N GLY A 330 18.42 -13.84 15.35
CA GLY A 330 17.14 -13.53 15.98
C GLY A 330 16.56 -14.70 16.77
N PHE A 331 16.62 -15.92 16.22
CA PHE A 331 15.98 -17.11 16.82
C PHE A 331 16.82 -17.80 17.89
N GLU A 332 18.13 -17.95 17.67
CA GLU A 332 19.03 -18.73 18.54
C GLU A 332 19.11 -18.19 20.00
N PRO A 333 19.20 -16.87 20.27
CA PRO A 333 19.21 -16.34 21.64
C PRO A 333 17.92 -16.62 22.43
N LEU A 334 16.82 -16.94 21.74
CA LEU A 334 15.53 -17.28 22.34
C LEU A 334 15.32 -18.78 22.48
N GLY A 335 16.30 -19.60 22.05
CA GLY A 335 16.21 -21.05 21.98
C GLY A 335 15.18 -21.54 20.96
N LEU A 336 14.92 -20.76 19.90
CA LEU A 336 13.96 -21.11 18.85
C LEU A 336 14.67 -21.74 17.64
N PRO A 337 14.06 -22.73 16.97
CA PRO A 337 14.64 -23.31 15.76
C PRO A 337 14.58 -22.30 14.61
N THR A 338 15.68 -22.14 13.87
CA THR A 338 15.73 -21.21 12.73
C THR A 338 15.07 -21.80 11.50
N ARG A 339 13.73 -21.71 11.46
CA ARG A 339 12.89 -22.13 10.34
C ARG A 339 11.63 -21.26 10.26
N THR A 340 11.00 -21.24 9.10
CA THR A 340 9.68 -20.63 8.89
C THR A 340 8.58 -21.50 9.49
N GLY A 341 7.42 -20.91 9.77
CA GLY A 341 6.21 -21.61 10.22
C GLY A 341 6.34 -22.19 11.62
N LEU A 342 6.89 -21.43 12.57
CA LEU A 342 6.90 -21.82 13.98
C LEU A 342 5.47 -21.88 14.54
N SER A 343 5.15 -22.93 15.29
CA SER A 343 3.84 -23.09 15.92
C SER A 343 3.70 -22.22 17.17
N VAL A 344 2.45 -21.96 17.58
CA VAL A 344 2.15 -21.26 18.84
C VAL A 344 2.74 -22.03 20.02
N ASP A 345 2.71 -23.35 19.99
CA ASP A 345 3.24 -24.21 21.07
C ASP A 345 4.78 -24.16 21.16
N GLU A 346 5.49 -24.12 20.03
CA GLU A 346 6.95 -23.91 19.99
C GLU A 346 7.36 -22.52 20.49
N LEU A 347 6.53 -21.50 20.26
CA LEU A 347 6.78 -20.12 20.68
C LEU A 347 6.37 -19.84 22.13
N ALA A 348 5.43 -20.62 22.69
CA ALA A 348 4.90 -20.41 24.03
C ALA A 348 5.97 -20.39 25.15
N PRO A 349 7.00 -21.26 25.16
CA PRO A 349 8.10 -21.16 26.12
C PRO A 349 8.89 -19.85 26.02
N ALA A 350 9.14 -19.36 24.81
CA ALA A 350 9.85 -18.09 24.60
C ALA A 350 8.99 -16.90 25.06
N ILE A 351 7.69 -16.89 24.72
CA ILE A 351 6.73 -15.88 25.19
C ILE A 351 6.68 -15.85 26.73
N ARG A 352 6.59 -17.01 27.40
CA ARG A 352 6.61 -17.07 28.87
C ARG A 352 7.90 -16.52 29.47
N ARG A 353 9.08 -16.87 28.92
CA ARG A 353 10.36 -16.32 29.38
C ARG A 353 10.42 -14.79 29.23
N THR A 354 9.93 -14.24 28.12
CA THR A 354 9.87 -12.78 27.90
C THR A 354 8.92 -12.09 28.90
N ILE A 355 7.74 -12.67 29.15
CA ILE A 355 6.80 -12.18 30.18
C ILE A 355 7.44 -12.22 31.58
N ALA A 356 8.12 -13.33 31.92
CA ALA A 356 8.78 -13.49 33.21
C ALA A 356 9.93 -12.49 33.40
N ARG A 357 10.72 -12.23 32.36
CA ARG A 357 11.80 -11.22 32.36
C ARG A 357 11.27 -9.81 32.59
N HIS A 358 10.18 -9.43 31.92
CA HIS A 358 9.57 -8.09 32.05
C HIS A 358 8.52 -7.99 33.16
N ARG A 359 8.48 -8.95 34.09
CA ARG A 359 7.48 -9.04 35.18
C ARG A 359 7.33 -7.73 35.97
N GLY A 360 8.44 -7.07 36.31
CA GLY A 360 8.43 -5.81 37.05
C GLY A 360 7.71 -4.68 36.32
N ALA A 361 8.02 -4.48 35.03
CA ALA A 361 7.37 -3.46 34.20
C ALA A 361 5.89 -3.77 33.93
N LEU A 362 5.57 -5.04 33.66
CA LEU A 362 4.19 -5.50 33.49
C LEU A 362 3.35 -5.28 34.75
N ALA A 363 3.91 -5.50 35.95
CA ALA A 363 3.24 -5.24 37.22
C ALA A 363 3.13 -3.75 37.59
N ALA A 364 4.09 -2.91 37.16
CA ALA A 364 4.13 -1.48 37.49
C ALA A 364 3.24 -0.59 36.61
N GLY A 365 2.70 -1.10 35.49
CA GLY A 365 1.84 -0.34 34.59
C GLY A 365 1.72 -0.86 33.17
N GLY A 366 2.57 -1.81 32.78
CA GLY A 366 2.60 -2.42 31.44
C GLY A 366 3.84 -2.06 30.64
N LEU A 367 4.00 -2.71 29.49
CA LEU A 367 5.02 -2.39 28.49
C LEU A 367 4.44 -1.45 27.41
N HIS A 368 5.28 -0.67 26.75
CA HIS A 368 4.84 0.28 25.71
C HIS A 368 5.42 -0.09 24.35
N PHE A 369 4.55 -0.38 23.38
CA PHE A 369 4.90 -0.60 21.98
C PHE A 369 4.26 0.50 21.12
N SER A 370 5.03 1.52 20.77
CA SER A 370 4.56 2.65 19.96
C SER A 370 3.25 3.24 20.54
N THR A 371 2.15 3.40 19.79
CA THR A 371 0.86 3.87 20.35
C THR A 371 0.07 2.85 21.21
N TYR A 372 0.66 1.71 21.60
CA TYR A 372 0.00 0.68 22.41
C TYR A 372 0.66 0.47 23.78
N ARG A 373 -0.17 0.20 24.78
CA ARG A 373 0.23 -0.32 26.09
C ARG A 373 -0.14 -1.81 26.17
N ILE A 374 0.82 -2.65 26.53
CA ILE A 374 0.64 -4.09 26.77
C ILE A 374 0.53 -4.30 28.28
N ARG A 375 -0.61 -4.81 28.73
CA ARG A 375 -1.02 -4.89 30.13
C ARG A 375 -1.11 -6.34 30.61
N PHE A 376 -0.74 -6.57 31.87
CA PHE A 376 -0.90 -7.88 32.52
C PHE A 376 -1.12 -7.71 34.02
N ASP A 377 -2.25 -7.10 34.36
CA ASP A 377 -2.60 -6.72 35.74
C ASP A 377 -2.58 -7.95 36.66
N GLY A 378 -1.84 -7.84 37.78
CA GLY A 378 -1.65 -8.94 38.73
C GLY A 378 -0.95 -10.19 38.17
N LEU A 379 -0.37 -10.12 36.97
CA LEU A 379 0.21 -11.26 36.24
C LEU A 379 -0.80 -12.40 36.06
N ARG A 380 -2.03 -12.05 35.73
CA ARG A 380 -3.18 -12.97 35.65
C ARG A 380 -3.99 -12.69 34.39
N ASP A 381 -4.55 -13.74 33.78
CA ASP A 381 -5.55 -13.57 32.73
C ASP A 381 -6.76 -12.80 33.31
N PRO A 382 -7.06 -11.57 32.84
CA PRO A 382 -8.11 -10.73 33.42
C PRO A 382 -9.53 -11.27 33.20
N TYR A 383 -9.72 -12.25 32.31
CA TYR A 383 -11.03 -12.77 31.91
C TYR A 383 -11.27 -14.21 32.39
N ALA A 384 -10.22 -15.04 32.42
CA ALA A 384 -10.29 -16.41 32.94
C ALA A 384 -9.79 -16.56 34.39
N GLY A 385 -9.09 -15.56 34.94
CA GLY A 385 -8.54 -15.64 36.29
C GLY A 385 -7.41 -16.68 36.44
N VAL A 386 -6.68 -16.98 35.35
CA VAL A 386 -5.57 -17.93 35.35
C VAL A 386 -4.27 -17.19 35.66
N ASP A 387 -3.58 -17.59 36.73
CA ASP A 387 -2.33 -16.94 37.16
C ASP A 387 -1.14 -17.32 36.25
N PHE A 388 -0.25 -16.37 36.03
CA PHE A 388 0.98 -16.60 35.28
C PHE A 388 1.95 -17.51 36.05
N ARG A 389 2.40 -18.58 35.38
CA ARG A 389 3.49 -19.44 35.86
C ARG A 389 4.41 -19.74 34.69
N GLU A 390 5.69 -19.39 34.83
CA GLU A 390 6.69 -19.53 33.76
C GLU A 390 6.88 -20.97 33.29
N GLY A 391 6.88 -21.92 34.24
CA GLY A 391 6.99 -23.36 33.99
C GLY A 391 5.68 -24.06 33.58
N ALA A 392 4.54 -23.36 33.50
CA ALA A 392 3.29 -23.99 33.06
C ALA A 392 3.26 -24.16 31.54
N ALA A 393 2.55 -25.17 31.04
CA ALA A 393 2.38 -25.40 29.60
C ALA A 393 1.58 -24.29 28.88
N GLN A 394 0.83 -23.47 29.64
CA GLN A 394 -0.09 -22.45 29.13
C GLN A 394 0.56 -21.50 28.12
N ALA A 395 -0.02 -21.41 26.92
CA ALA A 395 0.32 -20.40 25.93
C ALA A 395 -0.41 -19.08 26.22
N TRP A 396 0.23 -17.96 25.87
CA TRP A 396 -0.26 -16.61 26.11
C TRP A 396 -0.33 -15.84 24.79
N VAL A 397 -1.36 -15.01 24.65
CA VAL A 397 -1.69 -14.26 23.43
C VAL A 397 -2.07 -12.81 23.81
N LEU A 398 -2.12 -11.91 22.84
CA LEU A 398 -2.54 -10.52 23.06
C LEU A 398 -3.96 -10.32 22.54
N LEU A 399 -4.84 -9.81 23.38
CA LEU A 399 -6.21 -9.41 23.02
C LEU A 399 -6.36 -7.90 23.18
N ALA A 400 -6.80 -7.20 22.14
CA ALA A 400 -7.07 -5.77 22.18
C ALA A 400 -8.35 -5.50 22.96
N SER A 401 -8.23 -4.88 24.13
CA SER A 401 -9.38 -4.28 24.81
C SER A 401 -9.75 -2.93 24.21
N ARG A 402 -8.77 -2.19 23.63
CA ARG A 402 -8.98 -0.89 22.97
C ARG A 402 -7.97 -0.69 21.82
N HIS A 403 -8.43 -0.23 20.66
CA HIS A 403 -7.52 0.27 19.61
C HIS A 403 -7.12 1.74 19.87
N PRO A 404 -5.94 2.18 19.41
CA PRO A 404 -5.51 3.57 19.55
C PRO A 404 -6.47 4.53 18.85
N ALA A 405 -6.77 5.64 19.52
CA ALA A 405 -7.56 6.75 19.02
C ALA A 405 -6.76 8.07 19.14
N SER A 406 -7.29 9.17 18.62
CA SER A 406 -6.62 10.47 18.72
C SER A 406 -6.43 10.87 20.19
N GLY A 407 -5.17 11.02 20.62
CA GLY A 407 -4.79 11.32 22.01
C GLY A 407 -4.82 10.12 22.98
N ASP A 408 -5.25 8.93 22.53
CA ASP A 408 -5.58 7.81 23.43
C ASP A 408 -4.87 6.51 22.99
N ALA A 409 -3.99 5.99 23.85
CA ALA A 409 -3.21 4.78 23.53
C ALA A 409 -4.10 3.52 23.42
N GLY A 410 -3.78 2.66 22.46
CA GLY A 410 -4.36 1.32 22.40
C GLY A 410 -3.94 0.47 23.58
N VAL A 411 -4.74 -0.55 23.91
CA VAL A 411 -4.46 -1.46 25.03
C VAL A 411 -4.59 -2.90 24.54
N PHE A 412 -3.49 -3.64 24.70
CA PHE A 412 -3.48 -5.10 24.62
C PHE A 412 -3.41 -5.70 26.01
N ASP A 413 -4.23 -6.70 26.27
CA ASP A 413 -4.16 -7.53 27.46
C ASP A 413 -3.47 -8.85 27.13
N ILE A 414 -2.52 -9.24 27.98
CA ILE A 414 -1.95 -10.59 27.96
C ILE A 414 -2.99 -11.56 28.53
N VAL A 415 -3.52 -12.43 27.67
CA VAL A 415 -4.55 -13.43 28.02
C VAL A 415 -4.07 -14.84 27.67
N THR A 416 -4.68 -15.87 28.25
CA THR A 416 -4.40 -17.25 27.87
C THR A 416 -4.88 -17.53 26.44
N SER A 417 -4.22 -18.45 25.74
CA SER A 417 -4.68 -18.94 24.43
C SER A 417 -6.12 -19.50 24.48
N ALA A 418 -6.55 -20.07 25.60
CA ALA A 418 -7.91 -20.56 25.82
C ALA A 418 -8.95 -19.42 25.84
N THR A 419 -8.63 -18.31 26.52
CA THR A 419 -9.44 -17.08 26.50
C THR A 419 -9.51 -16.49 25.08
N GLY A 420 -8.37 -16.38 24.39
CA GLY A 420 -8.32 -15.91 23.01
C GLY A 420 -9.14 -16.77 22.04
N ALA A 421 -9.04 -18.10 22.16
CA ALA A 421 -9.81 -19.05 21.36
C ALA A 421 -11.32 -18.94 21.62
N ARG A 422 -11.75 -18.78 22.89
CA ARG A 422 -13.15 -18.56 23.24
C ARG A 422 -13.68 -17.25 22.66
N ALA A 423 -12.91 -16.17 22.77
CA ALA A 423 -13.27 -14.87 22.23
C ALA A 423 -13.43 -14.95 20.69
N ALA A 424 -12.49 -15.58 19.99
CA ALA A 424 -12.58 -15.82 18.55
C ALA A 424 -13.80 -16.69 18.17
N GLN A 425 -14.11 -17.73 18.95
CA GLN A 425 -15.26 -18.61 18.71
C GLN A 425 -16.61 -17.90 18.90
N THR A 426 -16.72 -17.00 19.88
CA THR A 426 -17.95 -16.22 20.11
C THR A 426 -18.04 -14.97 19.25
N ALA A 427 -16.95 -14.59 18.56
CA ALA A 427 -16.78 -13.30 17.89
C ALA A 427 -17.04 -12.07 18.77
N LEU A 428 -16.91 -12.20 20.10
CA LEU A 428 -17.17 -11.15 21.09
C LEU A 428 -16.00 -11.00 22.07
N HIS A 429 -15.67 -9.75 22.40
CA HIS A 429 -14.64 -9.47 23.41
C HIS A 429 -15.17 -9.81 24.83
N PRO A 430 -14.44 -10.60 25.66
CA PRO A 430 -14.97 -11.16 26.91
C PRO A 430 -15.50 -10.16 27.94
N GLN A 431 -14.93 -8.94 27.99
CA GLN A 431 -15.35 -7.89 28.93
C GLN A 431 -16.36 -6.90 28.33
N THR A 432 -16.04 -6.27 27.20
CA THR A 432 -16.83 -5.19 26.61
C THR A 432 -18.01 -5.69 25.77
N MET A 433 -18.09 -6.99 25.48
CA MET A 433 -19.10 -7.61 24.61
C MET A 433 -19.22 -6.98 23.21
N ARG A 434 -18.19 -6.21 22.78
CA ARG A 434 -18.09 -5.69 21.42
C ARG A 434 -17.76 -6.82 20.46
N SER A 435 -18.29 -6.76 19.23
CA SER A 435 -17.86 -7.64 18.15
C SER A 435 -16.35 -7.53 17.96
N LEU A 436 -15.69 -8.68 17.90
CA LEU A 436 -14.28 -8.73 17.56
C LEU A 436 -14.09 -8.43 16.08
N VAL A 437 -13.13 -7.58 15.78
CA VAL A 437 -12.64 -7.34 14.43
C VAL A 437 -11.35 -8.11 14.19
N ASN A 438 -11.03 -8.33 12.92
CA ASN A 438 -9.68 -8.78 12.55
C ASN A 438 -8.66 -7.81 13.16
N GLY A 439 -7.62 -8.34 13.81
CA GLY A 439 -6.62 -7.53 14.52
C GLY A 439 -6.93 -7.22 15.99
N ASP A 440 -8.04 -7.71 16.54
CA ASP A 440 -8.22 -7.72 18.00
C ASP A 440 -7.38 -8.83 18.68
N LEU A 441 -7.11 -9.96 18.02
CA LEU A 441 -6.37 -11.10 18.59
C LEU A 441 -5.06 -11.34 17.86
N PHE A 442 -3.94 -11.33 18.59
CA PHE A 442 -2.60 -11.64 18.08
C PHE A 442 -1.96 -12.80 18.85
N GLN A 443 -1.27 -13.68 18.13
CA GLN A 443 -0.64 -14.89 18.68
C GLN A 443 0.70 -15.20 17.97
N GLY A 444 1.50 -16.09 18.56
CA GLY A 444 2.74 -16.57 17.95
C GLY A 444 3.82 -15.50 17.84
N ILE A 445 4.49 -15.44 16.69
CA ILE A 445 5.75 -14.70 16.51
C ILE A 445 5.58 -13.20 16.75
N LEU A 446 4.43 -12.64 16.36
CA LEU A 446 4.08 -11.23 16.58
C LEU A 446 3.93 -10.88 18.07
N VAL A 447 3.39 -11.78 18.90
CA VAL A 447 3.29 -11.53 20.36
C VAL A 447 4.68 -11.46 20.98
N LEU A 448 5.58 -12.35 20.57
CA LEU A 448 6.95 -12.37 21.06
C LEU A 448 7.72 -11.11 20.62
N ASP A 449 7.63 -10.73 19.35
CA ASP A 449 8.21 -9.48 18.83
C ASP A 449 7.69 -8.24 19.54
N LEU A 450 6.36 -8.12 19.73
CA LEU A 450 5.75 -6.97 20.43
C LEU A 450 6.23 -6.87 21.88
N LEU A 451 6.31 -7.99 22.60
CA LEU A 451 6.82 -8.02 23.97
C LEU A 451 8.31 -7.65 24.06
N GLN A 452 9.14 -8.19 23.17
CA GLN A 452 10.58 -7.88 23.15
C GLN A 452 10.85 -6.43 22.76
N ALA A 453 10.18 -5.93 21.72
CA ALA A 453 10.32 -4.55 21.27
C ALA A 453 9.85 -3.56 22.36
N ALA A 454 8.75 -3.85 23.04
CA ALA A 454 8.25 -3.02 24.15
C ALA A 454 9.12 -3.11 25.42
N GLY A 455 9.89 -4.19 25.58
CA GLY A 455 10.87 -4.38 26.66
C GLY A 455 12.25 -3.79 26.37
N GLY A 456 12.53 -3.35 25.15
CA GLY A 456 13.88 -2.92 24.71
C GLY A 456 14.85 -4.08 24.41
N ASP A 457 14.37 -5.32 24.47
CA ASP A 457 15.15 -6.56 24.57
C ASP A 457 15.52 -7.16 23.21
N VAL A 458 16.08 -6.32 22.33
CA VAL A 458 16.24 -6.69 20.92
C VAL A 458 17.59 -6.23 20.33
N PRO A 459 18.48 -7.14 19.89
CA PRO A 459 19.68 -6.80 19.11
C PRO A 459 19.31 -6.49 17.65
N ALA A 460 20.00 -5.56 16.99
CA ALA A 460 19.66 -5.12 15.63
C ALA A 460 20.10 -6.14 14.57
N LEU A 461 19.26 -6.38 13.56
CA LEU A 461 19.56 -7.30 12.47
C LEU A 461 20.01 -6.51 11.23
N ASN A 462 21.31 -6.60 10.89
CA ASN A 462 21.94 -5.74 9.87
C ASN A 462 21.60 -6.14 8.41
N TRP A 463 20.32 -6.11 8.06
CA TRP A 463 19.80 -6.47 6.73
C TRP A 463 20.30 -5.56 5.62
N ARG A 464 20.47 -4.26 5.91
CA ARG A 464 21.00 -3.30 4.94
C ARG A 464 22.39 -3.72 4.46
N ALA A 465 23.31 -4.10 5.35
CA ALA A 465 24.65 -4.54 4.91
C ALA A 465 24.60 -5.82 4.06
N ILE A 466 23.72 -6.77 4.39
CA ILE A 466 23.60 -8.07 3.70
C ILE A 466 23.04 -7.91 2.28
N LEU A 467 22.05 -7.05 2.10
CA LEU A 467 21.37 -6.87 0.79
C LEU A 467 22.02 -5.79 -0.10
N LYS A 468 22.99 -5.01 0.42
CA LYS A 468 23.74 -3.96 -0.30
C LYS A 468 24.73 -4.41 -1.40
N PRO A 469 25.24 -5.65 -1.53
CA PRO A 469 26.29 -5.98 -2.51
C PRO A 469 25.90 -5.63 -3.96
N ALA A 470 26.63 -4.68 -4.56
CA ALA A 470 26.56 -4.18 -5.94
C ALA A 470 25.28 -4.49 -6.73
N LEU A 471 24.41 -3.48 -6.87
CA LEU A 471 23.47 -3.38 -7.98
C LEU A 471 24.07 -2.42 -9.03
N PRO A 472 24.04 -2.73 -10.34
CA PRO A 472 23.95 -1.67 -11.35
C PRO A 472 22.65 -0.87 -11.11
N ALA A 473 22.65 0.40 -11.53
CA ALA A 473 21.71 1.47 -11.15
C ALA A 473 20.26 1.07 -10.75
N PRO A 474 19.67 1.71 -9.71
CA PRO A 474 18.42 1.28 -9.09
C PRO A 474 17.23 1.25 -10.06
N THR A 475 16.40 0.22 -9.91
CA THR A 475 15.02 0.23 -10.41
C THR A 475 14.24 1.35 -9.71
N MET A 476 13.71 2.29 -10.49
CA MET A 476 13.40 3.64 -10.01
C MET A 476 12.07 3.77 -9.23
N PHE A 477 11.53 2.66 -8.74
CA PHE A 477 10.25 2.61 -8.03
C PHE A 477 10.38 2.43 -6.50
N ALA A 478 11.60 2.45 -5.96
CA ALA A 478 11.80 2.66 -4.54
C ALA A 478 11.34 4.08 -4.14
N PRO A 479 10.29 4.25 -3.31
CA PRO A 479 10.08 5.54 -2.65
C PRO A 479 11.27 5.86 -1.74
N LEU A 480 11.57 7.15 -1.61
CA LEU A 480 12.74 7.66 -0.88
C LEU A 480 12.78 7.14 0.56
N ALA A 481 13.86 6.43 0.89
CA ALA A 481 14.03 5.79 2.18
C ALA A 481 14.05 6.78 3.36
N LEU A 482 13.46 6.37 4.47
CA LEU A 482 13.54 7.02 5.78
C LEU A 482 14.99 7.38 6.18
N PRO A 483 15.26 8.61 6.67
CA PRO A 483 16.51 8.93 7.33
C PRO A 483 16.60 8.13 8.65
N ALA A 484 17.77 7.55 8.92
CA ALA A 484 17.98 6.75 10.13
C ALA A 484 18.34 7.65 11.32
N ALA A 485 17.61 7.53 12.43
CA ALA A 485 18.10 7.96 13.73
C ALA A 485 19.17 6.95 14.20
N GLY A 486 20.39 7.41 14.41
CA GLY A 486 21.52 6.55 14.79
C GLY A 486 21.75 6.46 16.30
N PRO A 487 22.29 5.34 16.79
CA PRO A 487 23.08 5.29 18.01
C PRO A 487 24.52 4.78 17.77
N SER A 488 25.38 5.04 18.76
CA SER A 488 26.83 4.87 18.79
C SER A 488 27.36 3.43 18.85
N THR A 489 28.62 3.23 18.48
CA THR A 489 29.28 1.93 18.26
C THR A 489 30.43 1.59 19.23
N SER A 490 30.52 0.32 19.63
CA SER A 490 31.73 -0.47 19.93
C SER A 490 31.32 -1.96 19.78
N GLY A 491 31.93 -2.81 18.93
CA GLY A 491 33.27 -3.45 19.06
C GLY A 491 33.14 -4.76 19.87
N GLU A 492 33.54 -5.97 19.47
CA GLU A 492 34.28 -6.52 18.30
C GLU A 492 33.81 -7.98 17.95
N MET A 493 34.62 -8.76 17.20
CA MET A 493 34.33 -10.02 16.45
C MET A 493 35.21 -11.22 16.97
N PRO A 494 35.39 -12.39 16.29
CA PRO A 494 34.49 -13.43 15.71
C PRO A 494 34.79 -14.86 16.31
N CYS A 495 34.18 -16.02 15.94
CA CYS A 495 34.49 -16.85 14.74
C CYS A 495 33.73 -18.22 14.69
N VAL A 496 33.40 -18.68 13.46
CA VAL A 496 33.47 -20.06 12.84
C VAL A 496 33.14 -21.30 13.72
N ALA A 497 32.33 -22.34 13.34
CA ALA A 497 31.97 -22.94 12.04
C ALA A 497 30.51 -23.54 12.04
N ALA A 498 30.21 -24.74 11.51
CA ALA A 498 29.89 -25.17 10.13
C ALA A 498 29.29 -26.61 10.14
N GLY A 499 28.31 -26.94 9.25
CA GLY A 499 27.76 -28.30 9.09
C GLY A 499 26.48 -28.36 8.22
N MET A 500 26.39 -29.33 7.31
CA MET A 500 25.37 -29.40 6.23
C MET A 500 24.45 -30.65 6.33
N ALA A 501 23.16 -30.55 5.94
CA ALA A 501 22.42 -31.61 5.20
C ALA A 501 20.94 -31.24 4.80
N THR A 502 20.75 -31.04 3.50
CA THR A 502 19.57 -31.23 2.61
C THR A 502 18.14 -31.68 3.06
N ARG A 503 17.14 -30.83 2.69
CA ARG A 503 15.84 -31.09 1.97
C ARG A 503 14.71 -31.98 2.58
N PRO A 504 13.43 -31.84 2.13
CA PRO A 504 12.72 -30.70 1.51
C PRO A 504 11.42 -30.29 2.28
N ALA A 505 10.74 -29.21 1.85
CA ALA A 505 9.59 -28.62 2.55
C ALA A 505 8.28 -28.62 1.75
N PHE A 506 7.15 -28.85 2.44
CA PHE A 506 5.77 -28.57 2.00
C PHE A 506 4.88 -28.38 3.23
N GLU A 507 4.62 -27.13 3.67
CA GLU A 507 3.38 -26.72 4.40
C GLU A 507 3.40 -25.20 4.69
N LEU A 508 2.96 -24.37 3.74
CA LEU A 508 2.65 -22.95 3.98
C LEU A 508 1.17 -22.59 3.68
N ARG A 509 0.33 -23.59 3.35
CA ARG A 509 -1.04 -23.36 2.84
C ARG A 509 -2.16 -23.41 3.90
N ARG A 510 -1.86 -23.63 5.19
CA ARG A 510 -2.89 -24.09 6.16
C ARG A 510 -3.34 -23.13 7.27
N ARG A 511 -2.76 -21.92 7.43
CA ARG A 511 -3.04 -21.07 8.62
C ARG A 511 -3.74 -19.72 8.43
N ILE A 512 -4.23 -19.40 7.23
CA ILE A 512 -5.16 -18.26 7.00
C ILE A 512 -6.61 -18.73 6.70
N ARG A 513 -6.84 -20.05 6.51
CA ARG A 513 -8.17 -20.62 6.20
C ARG A 513 -9.12 -20.86 7.38
N HIS A 514 -8.74 -20.53 8.62
CA HIS A 514 -9.60 -20.73 9.81
C HIS A 514 -10.20 -19.43 10.39
N MET A 515 -10.28 -18.35 9.59
CA MET A 515 -11.09 -17.16 9.88
C MET A 515 -12.01 -16.79 8.69
N ARG A 516 -12.60 -17.81 8.06
CA ARG A 516 -13.69 -17.67 7.08
C ARG A 516 -14.80 -18.67 7.39
N HIS A 517 -15.60 -18.33 8.40
CA HIS A 517 -17.04 -18.57 8.45
C HIS A 517 -17.67 -17.33 9.09
#